data_AF-A0AAN8C564-F1
#
_entry.id   AF-A0AAN8C564-F1
#
_cell.length_a   1.000
_cell.length_b   1.000
_cell.length_c   1.000
_cell.angle_alpha   90.00
_cell.angle_beta   90.00
_cell.angle_gamma   90.00
#
_symmetry.space_group_name_H-M   'P 1'
#
loop_
_entity.id
_entity.type
_entity.pdbx_description
1 polymer ?
#
loop_
_entity_poly.entity_id
_entity_poly.type
_entity_poly.pdbx_seq_one_letter_code
_entity_poly.pdbx_strand_id
1 'polypeptide(L)'
;MVAVSLDGNRKMYRFNRQGAVECLYFEGTFIAKDTDVEGFVQRIRDKVKPAPGHPSCGKSNFKAGREATRKSEARLDEEGMMTSVCRHCILFSGLNMFRGEIFAYPLYLQQDLGKEHKIEFVCTDVMCKYYPYIQRVVESFPELQYVLQMRPFLSVMHAKGHSTKCEVEWSGRNQEGAGLTVGEEVEAVNSYLSRVATTTKYMSKARRTDMITIHARGWNLRKKQNLHRYLS
;
A
#
# COMPACT_ATOMS: atom_id res chain seq x y z
N MET A 1 11.59 -10.54 13.31
CA MET A 1 11.57 -10.06 11.91
C MET A 1 10.15 -9.67 11.54
N VAL A 2 9.92 -8.40 11.19
CA VAL A 2 8.61 -7.92 10.69
C VAL A 2 8.83 -7.38 9.29
N ALA A 3 8.28 -8.08 8.30
CA ALA A 3 8.18 -7.62 6.93
C ALA A 3 6.75 -7.15 6.66
N VAL A 4 6.62 -6.03 5.96
CA VAL A 4 5.33 -5.46 5.57
C VAL A 4 5.25 -5.31 4.06
N SER A 5 4.16 -5.78 3.49
CA SER A 5 3.82 -5.66 2.08
C SER A 5 2.80 -4.52 1.91
N LEU A 6 3.04 -3.64 0.94
CA LEU A 6 2.21 -2.49 0.60
C LEU A 6 1.76 -2.62 -0.85
N ASP A 7 0.45 -2.62 -1.09
CA ASP A 7 -0.10 -2.67 -2.44
C ASP A 7 -1.48 -1.98 -2.55
N GLY A 8 -1.74 -1.44 -3.75
CA GLY A 8 -2.92 -0.70 -4.15
C GLY A 8 -3.99 -1.56 -4.81
N ASN A 9 -5.10 -1.77 -4.11
CA ASN A 9 -6.25 -2.47 -4.66
C ASN A 9 -7.20 -1.53 -5.41
N ARG A 10 -7.14 -1.56 -6.75
CA ARG A 10 -8.05 -0.78 -7.62
C ARG A 10 -9.47 -1.32 -7.70
N LYS A 11 -9.74 -2.54 -7.23
CA LYS A 11 -11.12 -3.06 -7.12
C LYS A 11 -11.89 -2.38 -5.99
N MET A 12 -11.18 -1.73 -5.06
CA MET A 12 -11.74 -0.94 -3.96
C MET A 12 -12.12 0.49 -4.40
N TYR A 13 -12.65 0.69 -5.60
CA TYR A 13 -13.17 1.99 -6.02
C TYR A 13 -14.53 2.29 -5.37
N ARG A 14 -14.89 3.58 -5.27
CA ARG A 14 -16.23 4.04 -4.86
C ARG A 14 -16.80 4.98 -5.90
N PHE A 15 -18.06 4.76 -6.27
CA PHE A 15 -18.78 5.68 -7.13
C PHE A 15 -19.10 6.97 -6.41
N ASN A 16 -19.14 8.07 -7.17
CA ASN A 16 -19.68 9.31 -6.66
C ASN A 16 -21.15 9.11 -6.29
N ARG A 17 -21.46 9.36 -5.02
CA ARG A 17 -22.82 9.35 -4.52
C ARG A 17 -23.06 10.61 -3.71
N GLN A 18 -23.98 11.42 -4.21
CA GLN A 18 -24.54 12.54 -3.48
C GLN A 18 -25.46 11.98 -2.40
N GLY A 19 -25.23 12.39 -1.14
CA GLY A 19 -25.98 11.93 0.01
C GLY A 19 -25.67 12.81 1.22
N ALA A 20 -26.46 12.66 2.28
CA ALA A 20 -26.27 13.42 3.51
C ALA A 20 -24.88 13.15 4.10
N VAL A 21 -24.32 14.16 4.77
CA VAL A 21 -23.10 14.00 5.56
C VAL A 21 -23.43 13.10 6.74
N GLU A 22 -22.89 11.89 6.72
CA GLU A 22 -23.05 10.90 7.80
C GLU A 22 -21.83 10.92 8.72
N CYS A 23 -22.05 10.60 9.99
CA CYS A 23 -20.98 10.48 10.98
C CYS A 23 -20.11 9.23 10.72
N LEU A 24 -18.79 9.37 10.84
CA LEU A 24 -17.83 8.26 10.84
C LEU A 24 -17.56 7.80 12.27
N TYR A 25 -17.64 6.49 12.52
CA TYR A 25 -17.34 5.91 13.84
C TYR A 25 -15.88 5.46 13.99
N PHE A 26 -15.24 5.04 12.91
CA PHE A 26 -13.88 4.46 12.93
C PHE A 26 -12.84 5.28 12.16
N GLU A 27 -13.04 6.60 12.07
CA GLU A 27 -12.11 7.48 11.37
C GLU A 27 -10.68 7.34 11.93
N GLY A 28 -9.70 7.16 11.04
CA GLY A 28 -8.29 7.04 11.41
C GLY A 28 -7.92 5.73 12.14
N THR A 29 -8.86 4.79 12.33
CA THR A 29 -8.57 3.53 13.05
C THR A 29 -7.88 2.50 12.16
N PHE A 30 -8.39 2.29 10.95
CA PHE A 30 -7.79 1.38 9.96
C PHE A 30 -7.50 2.13 8.67
N ILE A 31 -8.46 2.93 8.19
CA ILE A 31 -8.27 3.82 7.04
C ILE A 31 -7.80 5.18 7.56
N ALA A 32 -6.63 5.63 7.09
CA ALA A 32 -6.07 6.93 7.41
C ALA A 32 -7.00 8.07 6.98
N LYS A 33 -6.94 9.20 7.69
CA LYS A 33 -7.74 10.39 7.35
C LYS A 33 -7.32 10.93 6.00
N ASP A 34 -8.30 11.18 5.15
CA ASP A 34 -8.02 11.63 3.78
C ASP A 34 -7.33 13.00 3.74
N THR A 35 -7.62 13.88 4.70
CA THR A 35 -6.97 15.19 4.84
C THR A 35 -5.47 15.05 5.12
N ASP A 36 -5.09 14.08 5.94
CA ASP A 36 -3.70 13.86 6.35
C ASP A 36 -2.91 13.25 5.20
N VAL A 37 -3.52 12.30 4.50
CA VAL A 37 -2.95 11.68 3.29
C VAL A 37 -2.83 12.72 2.16
N GLU A 38 -3.86 13.53 1.92
CA GLU A 38 -3.82 14.57 0.89
C GLU A 38 -2.76 15.63 1.20
N GLY A 39 -2.69 16.11 2.45
CA GLY A 39 -1.66 17.05 2.89
C GLY A 39 -0.25 16.49 2.72
N PHE A 40 -0.04 15.21 3.06
CA PHE A 40 1.23 14.53 2.83
C PHE A 40 1.57 14.43 1.34
N VAL A 41 0.64 13.97 0.50
CA VAL A 41 0.85 13.83 -0.95
C VAL A 41 1.17 15.18 -1.58
N GLN A 42 0.47 16.25 -1.19
CA GLN A 42 0.71 17.59 -1.71
C GLN A 42 2.11 18.08 -1.29
N ARG A 43 2.45 17.93 0.00
CA ARG A 43 3.76 18.30 0.53
C ARG A 43 4.90 17.63 -0.23
N ILE A 44 4.79 16.33 -0.52
CA ILE A 44 5.81 15.61 -1.29
C ILE A 44 5.88 16.12 -2.73
N ARG A 45 4.73 16.32 -3.39
CA ARG A 45 4.67 16.81 -4.78
C ARG A 45 5.27 18.20 -4.96
N ASP A 46 5.13 19.07 -3.97
CA ASP A 46 5.63 20.44 -4.05
C ASP A 46 7.17 20.50 -4.07
N LYS A 47 7.85 19.54 -3.43
CA LYS A 47 9.32 19.50 -3.35
C LYS A 47 9.96 18.47 -4.27
N VAL A 48 9.31 17.33 -4.50
CA VAL A 48 9.89 16.19 -5.23
C VAL A 48 9.24 16.09 -6.60
N LYS A 49 9.97 16.54 -7.61
CA LYS A 49 9.51 16.46 -9.00
C LYS A 49 9.57 15.01 -9.50
N PRO A 50 8.59 14.58 -10.32
CA PRO A 50 8.63 13.25 -10.94
C PRO A 50 9.89 13.08 -11.79
N ALA A 51 10.59 11.96 -11.64
CA ALA A 51 11.73 11.65 -12.48
C ALA A 51 11.30 11.34 -13.91
N PRO A 52 12.06 11.78 -14.92
CA PRO A 52 11.85 11.35 -16.30
C PRO A 52 12.20 9.86 -16.43
N GLY A 53 11.26 9.05 -16.91
CA GLY A 53 11.52 7.63 -17.13
C GLY A 53 10.28 6.81 -17.47
N HIS A 54 10.48 5.69 -18.17
CA HIS A 54 9.39 4.77 -18.49
C HIS A 54 8.96 4.00 -17.21
N PRO A 55 7.64 3.86 -16.95
CA PRO A 55 7.13 3.24 -15.74
C PRO A 55 7.33 1.71 -15.70
N SER A 56 7.68 1.08 -16.81
CA SER A 56 7.93 -0.38 -16.84
C SER A 56 9.37 -0.74 -16.49
N CYS A 57 9.55 -1.98 -16.02
CA CYS A 57 10.83 -2.63 -15.83
C CYS A 57 10.82 -3.96 -16.60
N GLY A 58 11.87 -4.23 -17.38
CA GLY A 58 11.96 -5.43 -18.20
C GLY A 58 11.10 -5.38 -19.47
N LYS A 59 10.87 -6.55 -20.08
CA LYS A 59 10.11 -6.72 -21.33
C LYS A 59 8.59 -6.89 -21.10
N SER A 60 8.14 -6.91 -19.85
CA SER A 60 6.73 -7.11 -19.53
C SER A 60 5.93 -5.80 -19.73
N ASN A 61 4.67 -5.97 -20.16
CA ASN A 61 3.70 -4.86 -20.25
C ASN A 61 3.05 -4.55 -18.89
N PHE A 62 3.65 -5.00 -17.78
CA PHE A 62 3.07 -4.82 -16.45
C PHE A 62 3.09 -3.33 -16.08
N LYS A 63 1.90 -2.75 -15.90
CA LYS A 63 1.74 -1.32 -15.56
C LYS A 63 1.84 -1.13 -14.05
N ALA A 64 3.07 -0.88 -13.60
CA ALA A 64 3.42 -0.44 -12.25
C ALA A 64 2.68 0.83 -11.77
N GLY A 65 2.62 1.03 -10.45
CA GLY A 65 2.33 2.33 -9.83
C GLY A 65 3.26 3.43 -10.37
N ARG A 66 2.81 4.68 -10.32
CA ARG A 66 3.50 5.83 -10.93
C ARG A 66 4.01 6.80 -9.87
N GLU A 67 4.99 7.64 -10.19
CA GLU A 67 5.37 8.73 -9.27
C GLU A 67 4.26 9.78 -9.16
N ALA A 68 3.60 10.07 -10.27
CA ALA A 68 2.48 10.99 -10.33
C ALA A 68 1.42 10.51 -11.31
N THR A 69 0.16 10.67 -10.91
CA THR A 69 -1.03 10.39 -11.71
C THR A 69 -2.05 11.51 -11.47
N ARG A 70 -2.79 11.88 -12.52
CA ARG A 70 -3.96 12.76 -12.42
C ARG A 70 -5.18 11.93 -12.00
N LYS A 71 -6.12 12.54 -11.30
CA LYS A 71 -7.40 11.89 -11.04
C LYS A 71 -8.06 11.55 -12.39
N SER A 72 -8.56 10.33 -12.50
CA SER A 72 -9.29 9.87 -13.67
C SER A 72 -10.59 10.66 -13.82
N GLU A 73 -11.03 10.84 -15.07
CA GLU A 73 -12.30 11.47 -15.40
C GLU A 73 -13.51 10.54 -15.16
N ALA A 74 -13.26 9.36 -14.58
CA ALA A 74 -14.31 8.43 -14.22
C ALA A 74 -15.21 9.04 -13.13
N ARG A 75 -16.47 8.62 -13.08
CA ARG A 75 -17.44 9.01 -12.02
C ARG A 75 -17.14 8.35 -10.67
N LEU A 76 -15.86 8.30 -10.30
CA LEU A 76 -15.34 7.69 -9.09
C LEU A 76 -14.88 8.79 -8.13
N ASP A 77 -15.32 8.69 -6.88
CA ASP A 77 -14.78 9.54 -5.83
C ASP A 77 -13.43 9.01 -5.38
N GLU A 78 -13.33 7.69 -5.22
CA GLU A 78 -12.15 6.93 -4.81
C GLU A 78 -11.84 5.90 -5.90
N GLU A 79 -10.60 5.85 -6.37
CA GLU A 79 -10.13 4.94 -7.44
C GLU A 79 -9.61 3.61 -6.92
N GLY A 80 -9.45 3.48 -5.60
CA GLY A 80 -8.98 2.26 -4.95
C GLY A 80 -8.59 2.50 -3.50
N MET A 81 -7.90 1.52 -2.91
CA MET A 81 -7.38 1.59 -1.55
C MET A 81 -5.98 0.99 -1.50
N MET A 82 -5.03 1.68 -0.88
CA MET A 82 -3.70 1.15 -0.57
C MET A 82 -3.76 0.50 0.81
N THR A 83 -3.16 -0.67 0.98
CA THR A 83 -3.16 -1.39 2.25
C THR A 83 -1.78 -1.85 2.66
N SER A 84 -1.58 -1.98 3.97
CA SER A 84 -0.38 -2.52 4.57
C SER A 84 -0.67 -3.80 5.34
N VAL A 85 0.14 -4.82 5.08
CA VAL A 85 -0.09 -6.17 5.59
C VAL A 85 1.24 -6.77 6.05
N CYS A 86 1.27 -7.41 7.22
CA CYS A 86 2.44 -8.15 7.66
C CYS A 86 2.55 -9.52 6.99
N ARG A 87 3.70 -10.17 7.14
CA ARG A 87 3.92 -11.57 6.71
C ARG A 87 2.88 -12.59 7.21
N HIS A 88 2.20 -12.33 8.33
CA HIS A 88 1.13 -13.20 8.84
C HIS A 88 -0.25 -12.91 8.24
N CYS A 89 -0.30 -12.10 7.17
CA CYS A 89 -1.53 -11.57 6.58
C CYS A 89 -2.38 -10.76 7.58
N ILE A 90 -1.77 -10.08 8.56
CA ILE A 90 -2.50 -9.17 9.45
C ILE A 90 -2.46 -7.78 8.84
N LEU A 91 -3.64 -7.17 8.68
CA LEU A 91 -3.81 -5.80 8.22
C LEU A 91 -3.36 -4.83 9.32
N PHE A 92 -2.50 -3.87 8.98
CA PHE A 92 -2.17 -2.78 9.89
C PHE A 92 -3.04 -1.57 9.61
N SER A 93 -2.88 -0.98 8.43
CA SER A 93 -3.53 0.25 8.02
C SER A 93 -3.81 0.27 6.52
N GLY A 94 -4.67 1.18 6.11
CA GLY A 94 -4.92 1.47 4.70
C GLY A 94 -5.24 2.94 4.49
N LEU A 95 -5.34 3.33 3.23
CA LEU A 95 -5.75 4.67 2.84
C LEU A 95 -6.51 4.64 1.52
N ASN A 96 -7.36 5.64 1.31
CA ASN A 96 -8.09 5.79 0.06
C ASN A 96 -7.21 6.40 -1.03
N MET A 97 -7.30 5.86 -2.24
CA MET A 97 -6.63 6.40 -3.41
C MET A 97 -7.60 7.30 -4.19
N PHE A 98 -7.39 8.61 -4.17
CA PHE A 98 -8.23 9.59 -4.91
C PHE A 98 -7.83 9.84 -6.35
N ARG A 99 -6.72 9.22 -6.73
CA ARG A 99 -6.12 9.19 -8.06
C ARG A 99 -5.38 7.86 -8.12
N GLY A 100 -5.11 7.38 -9.33
CA GLY A 100 -4.44 6.10 -9.53
C GLY A 100 -3.20 5.94 -8.64
N GLU A 101 -2.77 4.70 -8.48
CA GLU A 101 -1.70 4.32 -7.57
C GLU A 101 -0.43 5.16 -7.78
N ILE A 102 -0.11 6.00 -6.78
CA ILE A 102 1.09 6.83 -6.74
C ILE A 102 2.03 6.40 -5.61
N PHE A 103 3.34 6.58 -5.79
CA PHE A 103 4.35 6.21 -4.78
C PHE A 103 4.24 6.96 -3.44
N ALA A 104 3.56 8.11 -3.40
CA ALA A 104 3.30 8.81 -2.15
C ALA A 104 2.35 8.04 -1.21
N TYR A 105 1.49 7.15 -1.74
CA TYR A 105 0.58 6.33 -0.94
C TYR A 105 1.30 5.23 -0.13
N PRO A 106 2.11 4.33 -0.74
CA PRO A 106 2.88 3.37 0.03
C PRO A 106 3.88 4.10 0.95
N LEU A 107 4.42 5.25 0.54
CA LEU A 107 5.29 6.04 1.41
C LEU A 107 4.59 6.54 2.66
N TYR A 108 3.33 7.01 2.55
CA TYR A 108 2.54 7.42 3.71
C TYR A 108 2.36 6.26 4.70
N LEU A 109 2.02 5.06 4.22
CA LEU A 109 1.87 3.91 5.11
C LEU A 109 3.22 3.46 5.68
N GLN A 110 4.28 3.45 4.88
CA GLN A 110 5.63 3.07 5.30
C GLN A 110 6.15 3.99 6.40
N GLN A 111 5.99 5.31 6.25
CA GLN A 111 6.48 6.27 7.24
C GLN A 111 5.70 6.18 8.55
N ASP A 112 4.39 5.91 8.50
CA ASP A 112 3.52 5.78 9.66
C ASP A 112 3.86 4.51 10.45
N LEU A 113 3.93 3.37 9.75
CA LEU A 113 4.29 2.10 10.36
C LEU A 113 5.72 2.06 10.89
N GLY A 114 6.65 2.75 10.23
CA GLY A 114 8.04 2.84 10.68
C GLY A 114 8.21 3.64 11.98
N LYS A 115 7.25 4.52 12.33
CA LYS A 115 7.24 5.21 13.63
C LYS A 115 6.70 4.33 14.75
N GLU A 116 5.66 3.56 14.46
CA GLU A 116 4.95 2.75 15.46
C GLU A 116 5.58 1.38 15.71
N HIS A 117 6.27 0.83 14.71
CA HIS A 117 6.73 -0.55 14.71
C HIS A 117 8.19 -0.66 14.24
N LYS A 118 8.92 -1.60 14.82
CA LYS A 118 10.24 -1.99 14.34
C LYS A 118 10.10 -2.89 13.10
N ILE A 119 9.88 -2.27 11.95
CA ILE A 119 9.82 -2.94 10.65
C ILE A 119 11.24 -3.10 10.11
N GLU A 120 11.57 -4.32 9.72
CA GLU A 120 12.90 -4.66 9.20
C GLU A 120 12.90 -4.66 7.67
N PHE A 121 11.79 -5.04 7.06
CA PHE A 121 11.66 -5.12 5.61
C PHE A 121 10.35 -4.52 5.10
N VAL A 122 10.41 -3.91 3.92
CA VAL A 122 9.25 -3.42 3.17
C VAL A 122 9.20 -4.09 1.80
N CYS A 123 8.01 -4.49 1.38
CA CYS A 123 7.75 -5.15 0.11
C CYS A 123 6.71 -4.40 -0.71
N THR A 124 6.99 -4.20 -1.99
CA THR A 124 6.08 -3.65 -3.00
C THR A 124 6.39 -4.28 -4.36
N ASP A 125 5.41 -4.31 -5.25
CA ASP A 125 5.54 -4.96 -6.57
C ASP A 125 6.42 -4.19 -7.55
N VAL A 126 6.84 -2.99 -7.16
CA VAL A 126 7.54 -2.01 -8.00
C VAL A 126 8.75 -1.44 -7.26
N MET A 127 9.35 -2.25 -6.38
CA MET A 127 10.43 -1.83 -5.48
C MET A 127 11.60 -1.16 -6.21
N CYS A 128 11.97 -1.66 -7.40
CA CYS A 128 13.04 -1.11 -8.24
C CYS A 128 12.81 0.33 -8.71
N LYS A 129 11.56 0.80 -8.71
CA LYS A 129 11.19 2.19 -9.02
C LYS A 129 10.88 2.98 -7.75
N TYR A 130 10.25 2.30 -6.79
CA TYR A 130 9.84 2.89 -5.53
C TYR A 130 11.03 3.27 -4.64
N TYR A 131 12.04 2.41 -4.50
CA TYR A 131 13.19 2.71 -3.63
C TYR A 131 14.02 3.91 -4.10
N PRO A 132 14.39 4.05 -5.40
CA PRO A 132 15.02 5.27 -5.88
C PRO A 132 14.17 6.53 -5.68
N TYR A 133 12.84 6.41 -5.76
CA TYR A 133 11.95 7.53 -5.46
C TYR A 133 12.06 7.94 -3.98
N ILE A 134 12.03 6.98 -3.05
CA ILE A 134 12.18 7.27 -1.62
C ILE A 134 13.52 7.93 -1.31
N GLN A 135 14.61 7.48 -1.94
CA GLN A 135 15.94 8.09 -1.77
C GLN A 135 15.92 9.58 -2.12
N ARG A 136 15.28 9.97 -3.24
CA ARG A 136 15.11 11.39 -3.59
C ARG A 136 14.19 12.14 -2.64
N VAL A 137 13.16 11.47 -2.12
CA VAL A 137 12.25 12.08 -1.15
C VAL A 137 12.99 12.45 0.13
N VAL A 138 13.83 11.56 0.67
CA VAL A 138 14.55 11.83 1.92
C VAL A 138 15.60 12.94 1.79
N GLU A 139 16.17 13.16 0.59
CA GLU A 139 17.03 14.32 0.32
C GLU A 139 16.28 15.64 0.55
N SER A 140 14.99 15.70 0.21
CA SER A 140 14.13 16.88 0.40
C SER A 140 13.44 16.92 1.77
N PHE A 141 13.39 15.79 2.46
CA PHE A 141 12.71 15.58 3.74
C PHE A 141 13.57 14.71 4.68
N PRO A 142 14.60 15.29 5.32
CA PRO A 142 15.49 14.54 6.21
C PRO A 142 14.78 13.87 7.38
N GLU A 143 13.63 14.39 7.81
CA GLU A 143 12.81 13.78 8.85
C GLU A 143 12.28 12.39 8.46
N LEU A 144 12.23 12.06 7.16
CA LEU A 144 11.82 10.75 6.65
C LEU A 144 13.01 9.79 6.50
N GLN A 145 14.25 10.17 6.86
CA GLN A 145 15.43 9.32 6.65
C GLN A 145 15.30 7.91 7.25
N TYR A 146 14.58 7.78 8.37
CA TYR A 146 14.34 6.49 9.03
C TYR A 146 13.61 5.48 8.13
N VAL A 147 12.86 5.93 7.11
CA VAL A 147 12.15 5.00 6.22
C VAL A 147 13.10 4.15 5.39
N LEU A 148 14.34 4.62 5.16
CA LEU A 148 15.39 3.88 4.46
C LEU A 148 16.03 2.77 5.32
N GLN A 149 15.78 2.75 6.62
CA GLN A 149 16.24 1.66 7.49
C GLN A 149 15.48 0.36 7.23
N MET A 150 14.26 0.46 6.67
CA MET A 150 13.49 -0.69 6.23
C MET A 150 14.07 -1.23 4.93
N ARG A 151 14.58 -2.46 4.97
CA ARG A 151 15.24 -3.07 3.81
C ARG A 151 14.22 -3.38 2.72
N PRO A 152 14.41 -2.85 1.50
CA PRO A 152 13.47 -3.04 0.40
C PRO A 152 13.62 -4.42 -0.22
N PHE A 153 12.52 -5.11 -0.50
CA PHE A 153 12.54 -6.25 -1.41
C PHE A 153 11.29 -6.31 -2.30
N LEU A 154 11.39 -7.04 -3.40
CA LEU A 154 10.34 -7.24 -4.38
C LEU A 154 9.63 -8.57 -4.08
N SER A 155 8.32 -8.59 -4.21
CA SER A 155 7.56 -9.82 -3.97
C SER A 155 7.96 -10.90 -4.97
N VAL A 156 8.00 -12.16 -4.52
CA VAL A 156 8.62 -13.25 -5.29
C VAL A 156 7.90 -13.53 -6.61
N MET A 157 6.57 -13.43 -6.65
CA MET A 157 5.82 -13.64 -7.91
C MET A 157 5.97 -12.43 -8.82
N HIS A 158 5.83 -11.21 -8.30
CA HIS A 158 6.00 -10.01 -9.12
C HIS A 158 7.42 -9.89 -9.67
N ALA A 159 8.45 -10.31 -8.94
CA ALA A 159 9.83 -10.31 -9.41
C ALA A 159 10.02 -11.03 -10.76
N LYS A 160 9.24 -12.10 -11.03
CA LYS A 160 9.25 -12.81 -12.32
C LYS A 160 8.72 -11.98 -13.49
N GLY A 161 7.91 -10.97 -13.21
CA GLY A 161 7.43 -10.00 -14.20
C GLY A 161 8.44 -8.89 -14.50
N HIS A 162 9.52 -8.75 -13.72
CA HIS A 162 10.55 -7.72 -13.94
C HIS A 162 11.72 -8.27 -14.78
N SER A 163 12.71 -7.42 -15.05
CA SER A 163 13.96 -7.88 -15.65
C SER A 163 14.70 -8.86 -14.71
N THR A 164 15.46 -9.80 -15.28
CA THR A 164 16.28 -10.74 -14.48
C THR A 164 17.24 -10.01 -13.53
N LYS A 165 17.78 -8.86 -13.93
CA LYS A 165 18.60 -8.01 -13.05
C LYS A 165 17.82 -7.55 -11.83
N CYS A 166 16.59 -7.09 -12.03
CA CYS A 166 15.70 -6.66 -10.95
C CYS A 166 15.37 -7.80 -10.00
N GLU A 167 15.08 -9.00 -10.55
CA GLU A 167 14.84 -10.18 -9.73
C GLU A 167 16.03 -10.50 -8.81
N VAL A 168 17.27 -10.49 -9.35
CA VAL A 168 18.46 -10.79 -8.55
C VAL A 168 18.74 -9.71 -7.51
N GLU A 169 18.62 -8.44 -7.87
CA GLU A 169 18.94 -7.31 -7.01
C GLU A 169 17.93 -7.12 -5.86
N TRP A 170 16.63 -7.26 -6.15
CA TRP A 170 15.55 -6.96 -5.21
C TRP A 170 14.93 -8.21 -4.57
N SER A 171 15.43 -9.42 -4.85
CA SER A 171 14.91 -10.64 -4.25
C SER A 171 15.14 -10.66 -2.74
N GLY A 172 14.06 -10.83 -1.97
CA GLY A 172 14.15 -11.05 -0.52
C GLY A 172 14.96 -12.30 -0.17
N ARG A 173 15.02 -13.32 -1.04
CA ARG A 173 15.83 -14.53 -0.82
C ARG A 173 17.33 -14.26 -0.79
N ASN A 174 17.76 -13.16 -1.39
CA ASN A 174 19.17 -12.75 -1.42
C ASN A 174 19.52 -11.83 -0.23
N GLN A 175 18.59 -11.58 0.68
CA GLN A 175 18.78 -10.70 1.83
C GLN A 175 18.75 -11.49 3.14
N GLU A 176 19.85 -11.39 3.89
CA GLU A 176 19.94 -12.03 5.20
C GLU A 176 18.85 -11.54 6.14
N GLY A 177 18.19 -12.47 6.84
CA GLY A 177 17.11 -12.14 7.76
C GLY A 177 15.71 -12.06 7.13
N ALA A 178 15.56 -12.01 5.81
CA ALA A 178 14.23 -12.02 5.17
C ALA A 178 13.54 -13.39 5.26
N GLY A 179 14.34 -14.47 5.38
CA GLY A 179 13.87 -15.85 5.45
C GLY A 179 13.00 -16.23 4.25
N LEU A 180 11.95 -17.02 4.48
CA LEU A 180 10.98 -17.42 3.45
C LEU A 180 9.85 -16.39 3.26
N THR A 181 10.10 -15.09 3.47
CA THR A 181 9.07 -14.07 3.23
C THR A 181 8.84 -13.93 1.73
N VAL A 182 7.59 -14.05 1.31
CA VAL A 182 7.24 -14.06 -0.13
C VAL A 182 6.89 -12.65 -0.60
N GLY A 183 6.26 -11.84 0.26
CA GLY A 183 5.84 -10.49 -0.10
C GLY A 183 4.49 -10.42 -0.82
N GLU A 184 3.79 -11.55 -0.96
CA GLU A 184 2.51 -11.71 -1.66
C GLU A 184 1.30 -11.68 -0.70
N GLU A 185 1.55 -11.45 0.60
CA GLU A 185 0.53 -11.52 1.63
C GLU A 185 -0.54 -10.44 1.47
N VAL A 186 -0.15 -9.29 0.91
CA VAL A 186 -1.07 -8.20 0.58
C VAL A 186 -2.04 -8.60 -0.53
N GLU A 187 -1.64 -9.42 -1.51
CA GLU A 187 -2.52 -9.90 -2.57
C GLU A 187 -3.62 -10.84 -2.04
N ALA A 188 -3.27 -11.70 -1.08
CA ALA A 188 -4.25 -12.56 -0.41
C ALA A 188 -5.31 -11.73 0.34
N VAL A 189 -4.88 -10.65 0.99
CA VAL A 189 -5.79 -9.72 1.68
C VAL A 189 -6.58 -8.86 0.69
N ASN A 190 -5.96 -8.42 -0.40
CA ASN A 190 -6.63 -7.68 -1.47
C ASN A 190 -7.71 -8.52 -2.14
N SER A 191 -7.51 -9.82 -2.29
CA SER A 191 -8.56 -10.74 -2.74
C SER A 191 -9.78 -10.73 -1.80
N TYR A 192 -9.56 -10.75 -0.47
CA TYR A 192 -10.63 -10.63 0.52
C TYR A 192 -11.34 -9.27 0.44
N LEU A 193 -10.58 -8.18 0.46
CA LEU A 193 -11.13 -6.82 0.42
C LEU A 193 -11.87 -6.54 -0.89
N SER A 194 -11.42 -7.09 -2.02
CA SER A 194 -12.12 -6.99 -3.30
C SER A 194 -13.54 -7.55 -3.24
N ARG A 195 -13.78 -8.57 -2.42
CA ARG A 195 -15.14 -9.08 -2.19
C ARG A 195 -15.97 -8.09 -1.38
N VAL A 196 -15.38 -7.45 -0.38
CA VAL A 196 -16.01 -6.36 0.39
C VAL A 196 -16.32 -5.15 -0.51
N ALA A 197 -15.49 -4.89 -1.54
CA ALA A 197 -15.73 -3.82 -2.51
C ALA A 197 -17.08 -3.95 -3.22
N THR A 198 -17.52 -5.19 -3.48
CA THR A 198 -18.76 -5.45 -4.24
C THR A 198 -20.00 -4.88 -3.58
N THR A 199 -20.03 -4.86 -2.24
CA THR A 199 -21.14 -4.33 -1.45
C THR A 199 -20.90 -2.88 -0.98
N THR A 200 -19.64 -2.43 -0.91
CA THR A 200 -19.30 -1.10 -0.38
C THR A 200 -19.16 0.01 -1.43
N LYS A 201 -19.02 -0.32 -2.72
CA LYS A 201 -18.76 0.65 -3.80
C LYS A 201 -19.84 1.72 -4.03
N TYR A 202 -21.07 1.49 -3.55
CA TYR A 202 -22.19 2.44 -3.63
C TYR A 202 -22.59 3.05 -2.27
N MET A 203 -21.89 2.69 -1.20
CA MET A 203 -22.14 3.27 0.12
C MET A 203 -21.70 4.74 0.15
N SER A 204 -22.24 5.49 1.10
CA SER A 204 -21.64 6.78 1.46
C SER A 204 -20.21 6.56 1.95
N LYS A 205 -19.40 7.61 1.90
CA LYS A 205 -18.01 7.57 2.35
C LYS A 205 -17.88 7.10 3.81
N ALA A 206 -18.70 7.65 4.70
CA ALA A 206 -18.65 7.32 6.11
C ALA A 206 -18.95 5.84 6.38
N ARG A 207 -20.07 5.35 5.84
CA ARG A 207 -20.48 3.94 6.00
C ARG A 207 -19.51 2.98 5.35
N ARG A 208 -18.93 3.36 4.21
CA ARG A 208 -17.90 2.57 3.54
C ARG A 208 -16.68 2.40 4.45
N THR A 209 -16.15 3.50 4.99
CA THR A 209 -15.00 3.47 5.88
C THR A 209 -15.25 2.59 7.10
N ASP A 210 -16.42 2.74 7.73
CA ASP A 210 -16.78 1.94 8.90
C ASP A 210 -16.92 0.45 8.55
N MET A 211 -17.61 0.14 7.45
CA MET A 211 -17.81 -1.24 6.99
C MET A 211 -16.48 -1.93 6.65
N ILE A 212 -15.60 -1.25 5.91
CA ILE A 212 -14.26 -1.78 5.59
C ILE A 212 -13.46 -1.99 6.88
N THR A 213 -13.51 -1.05 7.83
CA THR A 213 -12.79 -1.18 9.11
C THR A 213 -13.29 -2.37 9.92
N ILE A 214 -14.61 -2.61 9.97
CA ILE A 214 -15.18 -3.80 10.61
C ILE A 214 -14.69 -5.08 9.93
N HIS A 215 -14.68 -5.13 8.59
CA HIS A 215 -14.17 -6.27 7.84
C HIS A 215 -12.68 -6.53 8.09
N ALA A 216 -11.86 -5.47 8.11
CA ALA A 216 -10.43 -5.55 8.42
C ALA A 216 -10.18 -6.09 9.85
N ARG A 217 -10.91 -5.57 10.83
CA ARG A 217 -10.85 -6.06 12.23
C ARG A 217 -11.27 -7.53 12.32
N GLY A 218 -12.35 -7.92 11.65
CA GLY A 218 -12.81 -9.29 11.60
C GLY A 218 -11.80 -10.24 10.94
N TRP A 219 -11.15 -9.81 9.87
CA TRP A 219 -10.04 -10.53 9.24
C TRP A 219 -8.88 -10.75 10.21
N ASN A 220 -8.42 -9.68 10.87
CA ASN A 220 -7.35 -9.73 11.85
C ASN A 220 -7.68 -10.63 13.03
N LEU A 221 -8.91 -10.57 13.55
CA LEU A 221 -9.36 -11.44 14.64
C LEU A 221 -9.28 -12.91 14.24
N ARG A 222 -9.77 -13.28 13.05
CA ARG A 222 -9.68 -14.65 12.53
C ARG A 222 -8.22 -15.09 12.37
N LYS A 223 -7.35 -14.22 11.88
CA LYS A 223 -5.91 -14.50 11.74
C LYS A 223 -5.25 -14.75 13.10
N LYS A 224 -5.54 -13.92 14.10
CA LYS A 224 -5.04 -14.10 15.47
C LYS A 224 -5.54 -15.40 16.11
N GLN A 225 -6.83 -15.69 16.01
CA GLN A 225 -7.42 -16.92 16.58
C GLN A 225 -6.85 -18.19 15.94
N ASN A 226 -6.58 -18.16 14.63
CA ASN A 226 -6.03 -19.30 13.91
C ASN A 226 -4.50 -19.29 13.82
N LEU A 227 -3.81 -18.36 14.47
CA LEU A 227 -2.37 -18.19 14.34
C LEU A 227 -1.60 -19.46 14.72
N HIS A 228 -2.08 -20.18 15.74
CA HIS A 228 -1.52 -21.47 16.17
C HIS A 228 -1.45 -22.51 15.04
N ARG A 229 -2.35 -22.48 14.06
CA ARG A 229 -2.37 -23.41 12.92
C ARG A 229 -1.30 -23.10 11.87
N TYR A 230 -0.72 -21.90 11.93
CA TYR A 230 0.27 -21.42 10.97
C TYR A 230 1.68 -21.34 11.57
N LEU A 231 1.82 -21.60 12.87
CA LEU A 231 3.09 -21.60 13.61
C LEU A 231 3.54 -23.01 14.04
N SER A 232 2.68 -24.03 13.88
CA SER A 232 2.99 -25.46 14.08
C SER A 232 3.59 -26.07 12.83
#